data_AF-A0A1J5QHF8-F1
#
_entry.id   AF-A0A1J5QHF8-F1
#
_cell.length_a   1.000
_cell.length_b   1.000
_cell.length_c   1.000
_cell.angle_alpha   90.00
_cell.angle_beta   90.00
_cell.angle_gamma   90.00
#
_symmetry.space_group_name_H-M   'P 1'
#
loop_
_entity.id
_entity.type
_entity.pdbx_description
1 polymer ?
#
loop_
_entity_poly.entity_id
_entity_poly.type
_entity_poly.pdbx_seq_one_letter_code
_entity_poly.pdbx_strand_id
1 'polypeptide(L)'
;MAHLALGALRSVGIPARYVSGYLHPTRGAEPGQTVTGESHAWVEWWTGQWTGFDPTNRAPAGEHHVVLARGREYQDVAPLRGIYAGTSTDALDVQVHITQEA
;
A
#
# COMPACT_ATOMS: atom_id res chain seq x y z
N MET A 1 0.07 -6.12 9.33
CA MET A 1 1.03 -7.13 8.83
C MET A 1 2.30 -6.53 8.24
N ALA A 2 2.25 -5.48 7.41
CA ALA A 2 3.43 -4.91 6.75
C ALA A 2 4.58 -4.50 7.72
N HIS A 3 4.29 -3.83 8.85
CA HIS A 3 5.34 -3.50 9.83
C HIS A 3 6.03 -4.72 10.44
N LEU A 4 5.29 -5.80 10.71
CA LEU A 4 5.86 -7.03 11.27
C LEU A 4 6.80 -7.69 10.27
N ALA A 5 6.37 -7.84 9.01
CA ALA A 5 7.22 -8.39 7.95
C ALA A 5 8.47 -7.53 7.72
N LEU A 6 8.29 -6.21 7.71
CA LEU A 6 9.38 -5.24 7.57
C LEU A 6 10.40 -5.34 8.71
N GLY A 7 9.92 -5.45 9.96
CA GLY A 7 10.76 -5.65 11.14
C GLY A 7 11.51 -6.98 11.09
N ALA A 8 10.84 -8.07 10.72
CA ALA A 8 11.47 -9.39 10.59
C ALA A 8 12.59 -9.39 9.55
N LEU A 9 12.36 -8.83 8.35
CA LEU A 9 13.39 -8.72 7.30
C LEU A 9 14.59 -7.90 7.78
N ARG A 10 14.34 -6.74 8.39
CA ARG A 10 15.41 -5.87 8.90
C ARG A 10 16.18 -6.52 10.05
N SER A 11 15.52 -7.33 10.88
CA SER A 11 16.17 -8.03 12.00
C SER A 11 17.25 -9.03 11.57
N VAL A 12 17.15 -9.55 10.35
CA VAL A 12 18.14 -10.46 9.74
C VAL A 12 19.04 -9.77 8.72
N GLY A 13 19.07 -8.43 8.71
CA GLY A 13 19.97 -7.64 7.86
C GLY A 13 19.51 -7.46 6.41
N ILE A 14 18.27 -7.84 6.07
CA ILE A 14 17.74 -7.64 4.71
C ILE A 14 17.23 -6.19 4.58
N PRO A 15 17.74 -5.38 3.63
CA PRO A 15 17.19 -4.07 3.37
C PRO A 15 15.76 -4.18 2.86
N ALA A 16 14.83 -3.50 3.53
CA ALA A 16 13.42 -3.54 3.19
C ALA A 16 12.75 -2.19 3.46
N ARG A 17 11.68 -1.90 2.71
CA ARG A 17 10.90 -0.66 2.78
C ARG A 17 9.41 -0.94 2.90
N TYR A 18 8.72 0.00 3.55
CA TYR A 18 7.27 0.02 3.63
C TYR A 18 6.70 0.64 2.36
N VAL A 19 5.68 0.03 1.79
CA VAL A 19 4.96 0.58 0.64
C VAL A 19 3.54 0.87 1.05
N SER A 20 3.10 2.10 0.85
CA SER A 20 1.71 2.51 0.98
C SER A 20 1.12 2.71 -0.41
N GLY A 21 -0.13 2.29 -0.59
CA GLY A 21 -0.80 2.36 -1.86
C GLY A 21 -2.25 1.94 -1.77
N TYR A 22 -2.77 1.52 -2.91
CA TYR A 22 -4.12 0.98 -3.00
C TYR A 22 -4.12 -0.39 -3.67
N LEU A 23 -5.09 -1.21 -3.30
CA LEU A 23 -5.31 -2.53 -3.84
C LEU A 23 -6.59 -2.54 -4.67
N HIS A 24 -6.52 -3.12 -5.86
CA HIS A 24 -7.70 -3.52 -6.61
C HIS A 24 -8.30 -4.79 -5.96
N PRO A 25 -9.50 -4.74 -5.36
CA PRO A 25 -10.03 -5.82 -4.52
C PRO A 25 -10.36 -7.10 -5.31
N THR A 26 -10.72 -6.97 -6.58
CA THR A 26 -11.15 -8.09 -7.42
C THR A 26 -9.98 -8.62 -8.24
N ARG A 27 -9.52 -9.84 -7.93
CA ARG A 27 -8.56 -10.57 -8.77
C ARG A 27 -9.30 -11.15 -9.97
N GLY A 28 -8.95 -10.72 -11.19
CA GLY A 28 -9.63 -11.12 -12.43
C GLY A 28 -10.86 -10.28 -12.78
N ALA A 29 -10.90 -9.00 -12.38
CA ALA A 29 -11.88 -8.09 -12.96
C ALA A 29 -11.63 -7.92 -14.46
N GLU A 30 -12.71 -7.71 -15.21
CA GLU A 30 -12.60 -7.39 -16.62
C GLU A 30 -11.86 -6.03 -16.76
N PRO A 31 -10.85 -5.95 -17.65
CA PRO A 31 -10.22 -4.67 -17.97
C PRO A 31 -11.27 -3.60 -18.31
N GLY A 32 -11.07 -2.39 -17.81
CA GLY A 32 -11.99 -1.27 -17.96
C GLY A 32 -13.06 -1.16 -16.87
N GLN A 33 -13.17 -2.12 -15.94
CA GLN A 33 -14.06 -1.99 -14.80
C GLN A 33 -13.46 -1.09 -13.71
N THR A 34 -14.17 -0.03 -13.35
CA THR A 34 -13.82 0.82 -12.21
C THR A 34 -14.41 0.24 -10.91
N VAL A 35 -13.57 0.10 -9.88
CA VAL A 35 -13.96 -0.34 -8.55
C VAL A 35 -13.46 0.61 -7.47
N THR A 36 -14.04 0.55 -6.28
CA THR A 36 -13.50 1.24 -5.11
C THR A 36 -12.21 0.55 -4.67
N GLY A 37 -11.10 1.27 -4.74
CA GLY A 37 -9.79 0.82 -4.28
C GLY A 37 -9.69 0.80 -2.76
N GLU A 38 -9.01 -0.20 -2.23
CA GLU A 38 -8.79 -0.35 -0.80
C GLU A 38 -7.44 0.27 -0.43
N SER A 39 -7.41 1.14 0.59
CA SER A 39 -6.12 1.59 1.14
C SER A 39 -5.36 0.38 1.66
N HIS A 40 -4.11 0.24 1.22
CA HIS A 40 -3.34 -0.95 1.48
C HIS A 40 -1.86 -0.67 1.72
N ALA A 41 -1.19 -1.66 2.31
CA ALA A 41 0.24 -1.60 2.53
C ALA A 41 0.89 -2.97 2.44
N TRP A 42 2.10 -2.97 1.88
CA TRP A 42 2.92 -4.17 1.70
C TRP A 42 4.39 -3.85 1.94
N VAL A 43 5.26 -4.84 1.75
CA VAL A 43 6.70 -4.69 1.91
C VAL A 43 7.42 -4.94 0.60
N GLU A 44 8.49 -4.20 0.36
CA GLU A 44 9.48 -4.53 -0.66
C GLU A 44 10.85 -4.74 0.00
N TRP A 45 11.59 -5.77 -0.42
CA TRP A 45 12.95 -6.02 0.05
C TRP A 45 13.95 -6.12 -1.10
N TRP A 46 15.23 -5.96 -0.77
CA TRP A 46 16.32 -5.92 -1.74
C TRP A 46 17.22 -7.15 -1.64
N THR A 47 17.34 -7.89 -2.74
CA THR A 47 18.33 -8.98 -2.93
C THR A 47 19.03 -8.87 -4.29
N GLY A 48 19.37 -7.65 -4.72
CA GLY A 48 19.87 -7.34 -6.07
C GLY A 48 18.79 -6.77 -7.01
N GLN A 49 17.53 -6.86 -6.59
CA GLN A 49 16.37 -6.18 -7.16
C GLN A 49 15.34 -5.98 -6.04
N TRP A 50 14.38 -5.07 -6.26
CA TRP A 50 13.26 -4.88 -5.34
C TRP A 50 12.20 -5.95 -5.61
N THR A 51 11.88 -6.74 -4.58
CA THR A 51 10.81 -7.74 -4.62
C THR A 51 9.72 -7.35 -3.65
N GLY A 52 8.47 -7.28 -4.11
CA GLY A 52 7.31 -6.93 -3.30
C GLY A 52 6.49 -8.13 -2.85
N PHE A 53 6.05 -8.13 -1.60
CA PHE A 53 5.12 -9.12 -1.06
C PHE A 53 4.10 -8.48 -0.15
N ASP A 54 2.86 -8.92 -0.31
CA ASP A 54 1.71 -8.55 0.49
C ASP A 54 1.49 -9.61 1.59
N PRO A 55 1.94 -9.34 2.83
CA PRO A 55 1.79 -10.29 3.93
C PRO A 55 0.36 -10.41 4.44
N THR A 56 -0.52 -9.47 4.08
CA THR A 56 -1.95 -9.53 4.44
C THR A 56 -2.64 -10.55 3.54
N ASN A 57 -2.38 -10.49 2.23
CA ASN A 57 -3.01 -11.37 1.25
C ASN A 57 -2.18 -12.60 0.87
N ARG A 58 -1.01 -12.78 1.50
CA ARG A 58 -0.05 -13.87 1.26
C ARG A 58 0.27 -14.06 -0.22
N ALA A 59 0.47 -12.96 -0.93
CA ALA A 59 0.71 -12.96 -2.37
C ALA A 59 1.84 -12.01 -2.73
N PRO A 60 2.55 -12.24 -3.86
CA PRO A 60 3.43 -11.22 -4.43
C PRO A 60 2.66 -9.91 -4.66
N ALA A 61 3.33 -8.79 -4.43
CA ALA A 61 2.80 -7.50 -4.89
C ALA A 61 2.88 -7.48 -6.43
N GLY A 62 1.79 -7.11 -7.10
CA GLY A 62 1.69 -7.23 -8.55
C GLY A 62 0.73 -6.21 -9.16
N GLU A 63 0.09 -6.58 -10.26
CA GLU A 63 -0.74 -5.70 -11.09
C GLU A 63 -1.93 -5.07 -10.36
N HIS A 64 -2.39 -5.69 -9.28
CA HIS A 64 -3.48 -5.16 -8.46
C HIS A 64 -3.02 -4.15 -7.40
N HIS A 65 -1.70 -3.94 -7.22
CA HIS A 65 -1.13 -3.05 -6.22
C HIS A 65 -0.67 -1.74 -6.85
N VAL A 66 -1.43 -0.67 -6.64
CA VAL A 66 -1.07 0.67 -7.09
C VAL A 66 -0.19 1.33 -6.03
N VAL A 67 1.10 1.50 -6.33
CA VAL A 67 2.04 2.17 -5.44
C VAL A 67 1.70 3.66 -5.34
N LEU A 68 1.48 4.14 -4.12
CA LEU A 68 1.38 5.58 -3.85
C LEU A 68 2.73 6.13 -3.37
N ALA A 69 3.36 5.49 -2.39
CA ALA A 69 4.59 5.96 -1.80
C ALA A 69 5.41 4.83 -1.14
N ARG A 70 6.72 5.06 -1.01
CA ARG A 70 7.69 4.10 -0.44
C ARG A 70 8.55 4.79 0.62
N GLY A 71 8.69 4.20 1.80
CA GLY A 71 9.37 4.81 2.95
C GLY A 71 9.95 3.81 3.94
N ARG A 72 10.56 4.31 5.03
CA ARG A 72 11.10 3.46 6.08
C ARG A 72 9.97 2.83 6.88
N GLU A 73 8.90 3.56 7.11
CA GLU A 73 7.72 3.12 7.86
C GLU A 73 6.48 3.90 7.43
N TYR A 74 5.33 3.59 8.04
CA TYR A 74 4.06 4.22 7.66
C TYR A 74 4.09 5.74 7.81
N GLN A 75 4.79 6.25 8.83
CA GLN A 75 4.83 7.69 9.11
C GLN A 75 5.45 8.51 7.97
N ASP A 76 6.33 7.90 7.17
CA ASP A 76 6.97 8.56 6.03
C ASP A 76 6.04 8.67 4.81
N VAL A 77 5.01 7.82 4.76
CA VAL A 77 4.22 7.57 3.54
C VAL A 77 2.72 7.41 3.83
N ALA A 78 2.24 8.03 4.90
CA ALA A 78 0.83 8.03 5.21
C ALA A 78 0.05 8.69 4.05
N PRO A 79 -0.99 8.05 3.49
CA PRO A 79 -1.75 8.59 2.35
C PRO A 79 -2.33 9.98 2.62
N LEU A 80 -2.67 10.26 3.88
CA LEU A 80 -3.10 11.55 4.35
C LEU A 80 -2.37 11.89 5.66
N ARG A 81 -1.72 13.05 5.70
CA ARG A 81 -1.06 13.57 6.89
C ARG A 81 -1.21 15.09 6.91
N GLY A 82 -1.62 15.65 8.05
CA GLY A 82 -1.77 17.09 8.22
C GLY A 82 -2.42 17.43 9.56
N ILE A 83 -2.54 18.72 9.83
CA ILE A 83 -3.27 19.26 10.97
C ILE A 83 -4.44 20.06 10.39
N TYR A 84 -5.64 19.76 10.85
CA TYR A 84 -6.83 20.58 10.59
C TYR A 84 -7.09 21.47 11.80
N ALA A 85 -7.26 22.78 11.58
CA ALA A 85 -7.60 23.75 12.62
C ALA A 85 -8.88 24.50 12.21
N GLY A 86 -9.99 24.17 12.86
CA GLY A 86 -11.32 24.75 12.61
C GLY A 86 -12.24 24.54 13.82
N THR A 87 -13.37 25.22 13.85
CA THR A 87 -14.32 25.19 14.99
C THR A 87 -15.22 23.95 15.03
N SER A 88 -15.27 23.18 13.94
CA SER A 88 -15.99 21.92 13.83
C SER A 88 -15.24 20.98 12.91
N THR A 89 -15.30 19.68 13.20
CA THR A 89 -14.78 18.63 12.32
C THR A 89 -15.96 17.86 11.76
N ASP A 90 -16.19 17.97 10.45
CA ASP A 90 -17.03 16.99 9.75
C ASP A 90 -16.26 15.67 9.59
N ALA A 91 -16.98 14.58 9.40
CA ALA A 91 -16.35 13.29 9.09
C ALA A 91 -15.60 13.40 7.76
N LEU A 92 -14.32 13.02 7.76
CA LEU A 92 -13.55 12.93 6.54
C LEU A 92 -13.91 11.64 5.80
N ASP A 93 -14.54 11.78 4.63
CA ASP A 93 -14.77 10.68 3.70
C ASP A 93 -13.78 10.75 2.54
N VAL A 94 -13.10 9.64 2.27
CA VAL A 94 -12.12 9.52 1.17
C VAL A 94 -12.42 8.25 0.40
N GLN A 95 -12.66 8.41 -0.90
CA GLN A 95 -12.85 7.28 -1.82
C GLN A 95 -11.82 7.37 -2.94
N VAL A 96 -11.25 6.21 -3.27
CA VAL A 96 -10.33 6.05 -4.40
C VAL A 96 -10.95 5.06 -5.37
N HIS A 97 -10.92 5.40 -6.65
CA HIS A 97 -11.39 4.53 -7.72
C HIS A 97 -10.21 4.03 -8.53
N ILE A 98 -10.18 2.73 -8.80
CA ILE A 98 -9.13 2.06 -9.56
C ILE A 98 -9.77 1.35 -10.75
N THR A 99 -9.14 1.46 -11.90
CA THR A 99 -9.50 0.73 -13.13
C THR A 99 -8.27 -0.04 -13.60
N GLN A 100 -8.43 -1.33 -13.89
CA GLN A 100 -7.40 -2.09 -14.60
C GLN A 100 -7.49 -1.77 -16.10
N GLU A 101 -6.41 -1.29 -16.71
CA GLU A 101 -6.34 -1.06 -18.16
C GLU A 101 -5.92 -2.34 -18.90
N ALA A 102 -6.25 -2.41 -20.20
CA ALA A 102 -6.02 -3.57 -21.07
C ALA A 102 -4.59 -3.64 -21.63
#